data_AF-A0ABD0RIC8-F1
#
_entry.id   AF-A0ABD0RIC8-F1
#
_cell.length_a   1.000
_cell.length_b   1.000
_cell.length_c   1.000
_cell.angle_alpha   90.00
_cell.angle_beta   90.00
_cell.angle_gamma   90.00
#
_symmetry.space_group_name_H-M   'P 1'
#
loop_
_entity.id
_entity.type
_entity.pdbx_description
1 polymer ?
#
loop_
_entity_poly.entity_id
_entity_poly.type
_entity_poly.pdbx_seq_one_letter_code
_entity_poly.pdbx_strand_id
1 'polypeptide(L)'
;GTEFKGGVEEEEEEEDMADLSVFQTPSLPVTCVSLTGTLYKNRFASGSRGKCIRTEERWFTPEEFVKQEQTLTDGNWKKDILCHGKTLKFILK
;
A
#
# COMPACT_ATOMS: atom_id res chain seq x y z
N GLY A 1 -48.17 -14.59 -21.69
CA GLY A 1 -47.01 -14.90 -20.82
C GLY A 1 -46.16 -13.66 -20.80
N THR A 2 -46.05 -13.03 -19.64
CA THR A 2 -45.18 -11.87 -19.45
C THR A 2 -43.92 -12.38 -18.76
N GLU A 3 -42.82 -12.40 -19.49
CA GLU A 3 -41.50 -12.76 -18.98
C GLU A 3 -41.03 -11.66 -18.01
N PHE A 4 -40.87 -12.03 -16.75
CA PHE A 4 -40.25 -11.19 -15.73
C PHE A 4 -38.74 -11.24 -15.94
N LYS A 5 -38.19 -10.10 -16.39
CA LYS A 5 -36.78 -9.89 -16.62
C LYS A 5 -36.07 -9.84 -15.26
N GLY A 6 -35.05 -10.69 -15.13
CA GLY A 6 -34.26 -10.90 -13.92
C GLY A 6 -33.78 -9.61 -13.28
N GLY A 7 -33.85 -9.60 -11.96
CA GLY A 7 -33.26 -8.57 -11.13
C GLY A 7 -32.38 -9.22 -10.08
N VAL A 8 -31.31 -8.49 -9.76
CA VAL A 8 -30.43 -8.64 -8.61
C VAL A 8 -29.25 -9.61 -8.80
N GLU A 9 -28.33 -9.21 -9.68
CA GLU A 9 -26.89 -9.51 -9.58
C GLU A 9 -26.15 -8.19 -9.90
N GLU A 10 -26.19 -7.25 -8.95
CA GLU A 10 -25.34 -6.07 -8.86
C GLU A 10 -25.05 -5.93 -7.35
N GLU A 11 -24.47 -6.94 -6.71
CA GLU A 11 -23.02 -7.14 -6.57
C GLU A 11 -22.33 -5.88 -5.99
N GLU A 12 -22.43 -5.71 -4.67
CA GLU A 12 -21.35 -5.46 -3.68
C GLU A 12 -20.09 -4.63 -4.07
N GLU A 13 -20.11 -3.74 -5.07
CA GLU A 13 -18.93 -2.98 -5.52
C GLU A 13 -18.77 -1.57 -4.91
N GLU A 14 -19.69 -1.09 -4.06
CA GLU A 14 -19.66 0.30 -3.57
C GLU A 14 -19.02 0.51 -2.18
N GLU A 15 -18.53 -0.52 -1.49
CA GLU A 15 -17.99 -0.36 -0.11
C GLU A 15 -16.49 -0.10 0.00
N ASP A 16 -15.75 -0.04 -1.12
CA ASP A 16 -14.31 0.21 -1.11
C ASP A 16 -13.95 1.52 -1.82
N MET A 17 -14.77 2.56 -1.64
CA MET A 17 -14.40 3.94 -1.95
C MET A 17 -13.38 4.44 -0.91
N ALA A 18 -12.24 3.78 -0.82
CA ALA A 18 -11.08 4.34 -0.15
C ALA A 18 -10.77 5.67 -0.86
N ASP A 19 -10.87 6.77 -0.12
CA ASP A 19 -10.53 8.09 -0.63
C ASP A 19 -9.10 8.07 -1.17
N LEU A 20 -8.94 7.87 -2.48
CA LEU A 20 -7.63 7.75 -3.12
C LEU A 20 -6.83 9.05 -3.00
N SER A 21 -7.46 10.16 -2.59
CA SER A 21 -6.79 11.43 -2.33
C SER A 21 -5.76 11.30 -1.19
N VAL A 22 -5.98 10.42 -0.21
CA VAL A 22 -5.00 10.19 0.88
C VAL A 22 -3.68 9.68 0.32
N PHE A 23 -3.76 8.91 -0.77
CA PHE A 23 -2.60 8.39 -1.46
C PHE A 23 -1.95 9.39 -2.39
N GLN A 24 -2.53 10.57 -2.65
CA GLN A 24 -1.94 11.60 -3.53
C GLN A 24 -0.88 12.44 -2.82
N THR A 25 -0.89 12.47 -1.49
CA THR A 25 0.04 13.25 -0.68
C THR A 25 1.52 12.90 -0.97
N PRO A 26 2.46 13.85 -0.82
CA PRO A 26 3.88 13.63 -1.10
C PRO A 26 4.56 12.66 -0.11
N SER A 27 3.94 12.44 1.04
CA SER A 27 4.40 11.57 2.12
C SER A 27 3.26 10.68 2.59
N LEU A 28 3.45 9.37 2.50
CA LEU A 28 2.46 8.36 2.82
C LEU A 28 2.87 7.61 4.09
N PRO A 29 2.03 7.56 5.14
CA PRO A 29 2.31 6.72 6.29
C PRO A 29 2.27 5.25 5.85
N VAL A 30 3.33 4.52 6.10
CA VAL A 30 3.45 3.11 5.75
C VAL A 30 3.67 2.25 6.98
N THR A 31 3.16 1.04 6.94
CA THR A 31 3.37 0.02 7.97
C THR A 31 3.78 -1.29 7.32
N CYS A 32 4.56 -2.10 8.03
CA CYS A 32 4.93 -3.43 7.61
C CYS A 32 4.93 -4.33 8.84
N VAL A 33 3.91 -5.19 8.97
CA VAL A 33 3.68 -6.04 10.15
C VAL A 33 3.66 -5.24 11.45
N SER A 34 4.79 -5.13 12.16
CA SER A 34 4.94 -4.35 13.39
C SER A 34 5.65 -3.01 13.20
N LEU A 35 6.31 -2.82 12.05
CA LEU A 35 7.09 -1.63 11.73
C LEU A 35 6.19 -0.51 11.21
N THR A 36 6.55 0.72 11.56
CA THR A 36 5.90 1.93 11.08
C THR A 36 6.93 2.88 10.45
N GLY A 37 6.51 3.61 9.44
CA GLY A 37 7.36 4.55 8.74
C GLY A 37 6.55 5.52 7.87
N THR A 38 7.25 6.40 7.18
CA THR A 38 6.65 7.33 6.22
C THR A 38 7.40 7.25 4.91
N LEU A 39 6.70 6.89 3.84
CA LEU A 39 7.22 6.84 2.48
C LEU A 39 7.11 8.22 1.82
N TYR A 40 8.23 8.76 1.35
CA TYR A 40 8.29 10.03 0.66
C TYR A 40 8.36 9.80 -0.84
N LYS A 41 7.28 10.16 -1.55
CA LYS A 41 7.18 9.98 -3.00
C LYS A 41 8.24 10.73 -3.80
N ASN A 42 8.62 11.92 -3.34
CA ASN A 42 9.70 12.69 -3.97
C ASN A 42 11.05 11.97 -3.90
N ARG A 43 11.25 11.09 -2.91
CA ARG A 43 12.42 10.19 -2.81
C ARG A 43 12.17 8.84 -3.49
N PHE A 44 10.91 8.49 -3.73
CA PHE A 44 10.46 7.29 -4.43
C PHE A 44 10.60 7.43 -5.96
N ALA A 45 11.76 7.91 -6.43
CA ALA A 45 12.02 8.14 -7.85
C ALA A 45 12.55 6.89 -8.58
N SER A 46 13.15 5.94 -7.85
CA SER A 46 13.79 4.74 -8.43
C SER A 46 13.22 3.40 -7.92
N GLY A 47 12.03 3.42 -7.32
CA GLY A 47 11.40 2.22 -6.78
C GLY A 47 12.18 1.62 -5.60
N SER A 48 12.79 0.44 -5.78
CA SER A 48 13.35 -0.36 -4.69
C SER A 48 14.76 0.05 -4.22
N ARG A 49 15.49 0.85 -5.01
CA ARG A 49 16.90 1.21 -4.72
C ARG A 49 17.08 2.53 -3.99
N GLY A 50 16.06 3.40 -4.00
CA GLY A 50 16.09 4.68 -3.33
C GLY A 50 15.67 4.55 -1.87
N LYS A 51 16.41 5.18 -0.95
CA LYS A 51 15.97 5.34 0.44
C LYS A 51 14.83 6.35 0.49
N CYS A 52 13.61 5.85 0.56
CA CYS A 52 12.39 6.62 0.46
C CYS A 52 11.50 6.51 1.70
N ILE A 53 11.73 5.53 2.58
CA ILE A 53 10.95 5.33 3.80
C ILE A 53 11.75 5.88 4.97
N ARG A 54 11.18 6.81 5.73
CA ARG A 54 11.76 7.31 6.99
C ARG A 54 11.06 6.62 8.15
N THR A 55 11.83 5.96 9.01
CA THR A 55 11.37 5.52 10.32
C THR A 55 11.95 6.45 11.39
N GLU A 56 11.68 6.16 12.67
CA GLU A 56 12.24 6.93 13.79
C GLU A 56 13.77 6.93 13.77
N GLU A 57 14.38 5.79 13.42
CA GLU A 57 15.83 5.63 13.42
C GLU A 57 16.48 6.30 12.19
N ARG A 58 16.11 5.86 10.99
CA ARG A 58 16.83 6.22 9.76
C ARG A 58 15.98 6.10 8.50
N TRP A 59 16.61 6.44 7.38
CA TRP A 59 16.04 6.23 6.05
C TRP A 59 16.35 4.81 5.56
N PHE A 60 15.32 4.15 5.04
CA PHE A 60 15.34 2.80 4.52
C PHE A 60 14.86 2.76 3.06
N THR A 61 15.39 1.81 2.30
CA THR A 61 14.75 1.40 1.04
C THR A 61 13.51 0.55 1.34
N PRO A 62 12.58 0.38 0.39
CA PRO A 62 11.43 -0.50 0.57
C PRO A 62 11.84 -1.93 0.94
N GLU A 63 12.90 -2.44 0.32
CA GLU A 63 13.43 -3.77 0.62
C GLU A 63 14.07 -3.85 2.02
N GLU A 64 14.85 -2.86 2.42
CA GLU A 64 15.45 -2.84 3.76
C GLU A 64 14.39 -2.73 4.86
N PHE A 65 13.30 -1.98 4.61
CA PHE A 65 12.21 -1.83 5.56
C PHE A 65 11.48 -3.15 5.80
N VAL A 66 11.21 -3.92 4.75
CA VAL A 66 10.62 -5.27 4.90
C VAL A 66 11.60 -6.25 5.54
N LYS A 67 12.89 -6.16 5.21
CA LYS A 67 13.94 -6.99 5.82
C LYS A 67 14.20 -6.69 7.30
N GLN A 68 13.76 -5.54 7.83
CA GLN A 68 13.80 -5.32 9.28
C GLN A 68 12.90 -6.28 10.02
N GLU A 69 11.78 -6.69 9.40
CA GLU A 69 10.84 -7.63 9.99
C GLU A 69 11.31 -9.07 9.72
N GLN A 70 11.83 -9.73 10.74
CA GLN A 70 12.39 -11.08 10.62
C GLN A 70 11.33 -12.15 10.35
N THR A 71 10.05 -11.83 10.57
CA THR A 71 8.94 -12.74 10.27
C THR A 71 8.67 -12.87 8.77
N LEU A 72 9.22 -11.99 7.93
CA LEU A 72 9.00 -11.98 6.49
C LEU A 72 10.13 -12.76 5.78
N THR A 73 9.88 -14.04 5.55
CA THR A 73 10.84 -14.95 4.91
C THR A 73 11.03 -14.66 3.41
N ASP A 74 9.97 -14.17 2.73
CA ASP A 74 9.96 -13.84 1.30
C ASP A 74 9.53 -12.37 1.12
N GLY A 75 10.22 -11.47 1.82
CA GLY A 75 9.88 -10.06 1.92
C GLY A 75 9.66 -9.37 0.56
N ASN A 76 8.40 -9.16 0.21
CA ASN A 76 7.96 -8.47 -0.98
C ASN A 76 7.41 -7.09 -0.60
N TRP A 77 8.30 -6.09 -0.63
CA TRP A 77 8.00 -4.70 -0.28
C TRP A 77 6.76 -4.09 -0.95
N LYS A 78 6.34 -4.58 -2.13
CA LYS A 78 5.13 -4.10 -2.77
C LYS A 78 3.85 -4.60 -2.09
N LYS A 79 3.89 -5.80 -1.49
CA LYS A 79 2.74 -6.44 -0.84
C LYS A 79 2.78 -6.28 0.68
N ASP A 80 3.96 -6.36 1.28
CA ASP A 80 4.12 -6.36 2.73
C ASP A 80 4.09 -4.96 3.33
N ILE A 81 4.36 -3.93 2.52
CA ILE A 81 4.20 -2.55 2.94
C ILE A 81 2.79 -2.08 2.62
N LEU A 82 2.09 -1.69 3.67
CA LEU A 82 0.72 -1.22 3.66
C LEU A 82 0.69 0.29 3.95
N CYS A 83 -0.25 1.00 3.37
CA CYS A 83 -0.55 2.39 3.67
C CYS A 83 -2.07 2.50 3.73
N HIS A 84 -2.60 2.95 4.87
CA HIS A 84 -4.05 2.95 5.15
C HIS A 84 -4.75 1.62 4.81
N GLY A 85 -4.09 0.49 5.09
CA GLY A 85 -4.63 -0.85 4.82
C GLY A 85 -4.55 -1.32 3.35
N LYS A 86 -4.07 -0.48 2.42
CA LYS A 86 -3.84 -0.87 1.02
C LYS A 86 -2.34 -1.10 0.77
N THR A 87 -2.01 -2.10 -0.03
CA THR A 87 -0.60 -2.43 -0.34
C THR A 87 0.04 -1.37 -1.22
N LEU A 88 1.36 -1.19 -1.13
CA LEU A 88 2.08 -0.29 -2.05
C LEU A 88 1.87 -0.68 -3.52
N LYS A 89 1.69 -1.97 -3.84
CA LYS A 89 1.34 -2.43 -5.20
C LYS A 89 0.04 -1.78 -5.71
N PHE A 90 -0.94 -1.59 -4.83
CA PHE A 90 -2.22 -0.96 -5.19
C PHE A 90 -2.06 0.54 -5.39
N ILE A 91 -1.22 1.18 -4.56
CA ILE A 91 -1.07 2.64 -4.52
C ILE A 91 -0.13 3.15 -5.63
N LEU A 92 0.85 2.35 -6.05
CA LEU A 92 1.85 2.68 -7.07
C LEU A 92 1.39 2.35 -8.51
N LYS A 93 0.07 2.23 -8.72
CA LYS A 93 -0.51 1.81 -10.00
C LYS A 93 -0.49 2.93 -11.04
#